data_AF-A0A2D9TU64-F1
#
_entry.id   AF-A0A2D9TU64-F1
#
_cell.length_a   1.000
_cell.length_b   1.000
_cell.length_c   1.000
_cell.angle_alpha   90.00
_cell.angle_beta   90.00
_cell.angle_gamma   90.00
#
_symmetry.space_group_name_H-M   'P 1'
#
loop_
_entity.id
_entity.type
_entity.pdbx_description
1 polymer ?
#
loop_
_entity_poly.entity_id
_entity_poly.type
_entity_poly.pdbx_seq_one_letter_code
_entity_poly.pdbx_strand_id
1 'polypeptide(L)'
;MIHDHMIRVTNLPSPMDHPLDQRLNALSTWVNHQLAELDLYHGPALTLDTVSGDASFRRYFRCRFAGRRGPGSCIGVDAPPDKENNPVFIRVDRVFAAAGVPVPAVLAADLEQGFMLLSDLGDTLLKQVLNGHTAEHYIDQAFQVLQRIMAADFRADPLPPYDSALLQREMELFRDWFCRRFLQLELTEAEHALLSEVFLFLEQRALQQAQVPVHRDYHTRNLMVLADDSLGVIDFQDAVLGPVTYDVLSLLRDETFPAWDPLRVRGWVDGFAAHLRQGGIIAVDDEQFWRDFNAMGAQRHLKVAGIFARLRYRDNKAGYLEHTPQSLRYIMMEIAALKAHGPACLGQFEVWLKQRIVPALLAALPAARLTLVPESPA
;
A
#
# COMPACT_ATOMS: atom_id res chain seq x y z
N MET A 1 49.69 0.29 11.53
CA MET A 1 50.65 -0.37 10.62
C MET A 1 50.05 -1.72 10.25
N ILE A 2 49.09 -1.77 9.32
CA ILE A 2 49.26 -1.93 7.85
C ILE A 2 50.15 -3.12 7.52
N HIS A 3 49.55 -4.18 6.95
CA HIS A 3 50.03 -5.20 6.00
C HIS A 3 48.78 -6.05 5.69
N ASP A 4 47.91 -5.67 4.76
CA ASP A 4 47.99 -5.76 3.30
C ASP A 4 48.01 -7.22 2.79
N HIS A 5 46.81 -7.71 2.44
CA HIS A 5 46.61 -8.88 1.59
C HIS A 5 45.64 -8.52 0.47
N MET A 6 46.25 -8.13 -0.65
CA MET A 6 45.68 -8.10 -1.99
C MET A 6 45.06 -9.47 -2.33
N ILE A 7 43.74 -9.50 -2.49
CA ILE A 7 43.09 -10.47 -3.38
C ILE A 7 42.72 -9.73 -4.66
N ARG A 8 43.29 -10.21 -5.75
CA ARG A 8 43.22 -9.66 -7.10
C ARG A 8 41.77 -9.42 -7.53
N VAL A 9 41.46 -8.17 -7.82
CA VAL A 9 40.34 -7.76 -8.68
C VAL A 9 40.74 -8.10 -10.11
N THR A 10 40.22 -9.20 -10.66
CA THR A 10 40.13 -9.41 -12.12
C THR A 10 38.97 -10.35 -12.42
N ASN A 11 37.80 -9.74 -12.66
CA ASN A 11 36.87 -10.07 -13.73
C ASN A 11 35.80 -8.97 -13.75
N LEU A 12 36.16 -7.81 -14.34
CA LEU A 12 35.19 -6.84 -14.81
C LEU A 12 34.53 -7.43 -16.07
N PRO A 13 33.19 -7.51 -16.16
CA PRO A 13 32.54 -7.66 -17.46
C PRO A 13 32.83 -6.42 -18.32
N SER A 14 33.07 -6.63 -19.61
CA SER A 14 33.19 -5.55 -20.60
C SER A 14 31.92 -4.68 -20.63
N PRO A 15 32.02 -3.39 -21.01
CA PRO A 15 30.86 -2.53 -21.15
C PRO A 15 30.11 -2.86 -22.45
N MET A 16 28.78 -2.78 -22.39
CA MET A 16 27.76 -2.95 -23.44
C MET A 16 26.95 -4.26 -23.37
N ASP A 17 25.63 -4.07 -23.28
CA ASP A 17 24.53 -5.04 -23.32
C ASP A 17 24.07 -5.68 -22.01
N HIS A 18 23.69 -4.86 -21.02
CA HIS A 18 22.67 -5.27 -20.06
C HIS A 18 21.25 -5.07 -20.67
N PRO A 19 20.32 -6.04 -20.57
CA PRO A 19 18.93 -5.90 -21.00
C PRO A 19 18.21 -4.67 -20.42
N LEU A 20 18.65 -4.24 -19.22
CA LEU A 20 18.17 -3.03 -18.55
C LEU A 20 18.43 -1.77 -19.38
N ASP A 21 19.62 -1.66 -19.96
CA ASP A 21 20.05 -0.49 -20.75
C ASP A 21 19.34 -0.49 -22.10
N GLN A 22 19.10 -1.65 -22.69
CA GLN A 22 18.36 -1.78 -23.94
C GLN A 22 16.90 -1.33 -23.79
N ARG A 23 16.20 -1.76 -22.73
CA ARG A 23 14.83 -1.31 -22.47
C ARG A 23 14.76 0.19 -22.15
N LEU A 24 15.71 0.73 -21.41
CA LEU A 24 15.75 2.16 -21.11
C LEU A 24 16.00 3.00 -22.38
N ASN A 25 16.88 2.53 -23.28
CA ASN A 25 17.12 3.20 -24.56
C ASN A 25 15.87 3.17 -25.47
N ALA A 26 15.17 2.03 -25.53
CA ALA A 26 13.91 1.91 -26.26
C ALA A 26 12.83 2.82 -25.67
N LEU A 27 12.67 2.84 -24.34
CA LEU A 27 11.75 3.74 -23.66
C LEU A 27 12.10 5.20 -23.95
N SER A 28 13.37 5.59 -23.84
CA SER A 28 13.83 6.96 -24.10
C SER A 28 13.50 7.41 -25.53
N THR A 29 13.75 6.54 -26.51
CA THR A 29 13.41 6.81 -27.91
C THR A 29 11.90 6.99 -28.08
N TRP A 30 11.10 6.09 -27.50
CA TRP A 30 9.65 6.14 -27.56
C TRP A 30 9.08 7.39 -26.87
N VAL A 31 9.54 7.72 -25.66
CA VAL A 31 9.11 8.93 -24.92
C VAL A 31 9.40 10.19 -25.70
N ASN A 32 10.62 10.35 -26.24
CA ASN A 32 10.97 11.54 -27.03
C ASN A 32 10.11 11.67 -28.29
N HIS A 33 9.78 10.56 -28.95
CA HIS A 33 8.84 10.58 -30.07
C HIS A 33 7.42 11.00 -29.63
N GLN A 34 6.90 10.44 -28.54
CA GLN A 34 5.57 10.80 -28.01
C GLN A 34 5.50 12.27 -27.57
N LEU A 35 6.56 12.82 -26.98
CA LEU A 35 6.60 14.23 -26.60
C LEU A 35 6.48 15.18 -27.80
N ALA A 36 7.03 14.80 -28.96
CA ALA A 36 6.90 15.55 -30.20
C ALA A 36 5.49 15.39 -30.82
N GLU A 37 4.97 14.17 -30.88
CA GLU A 37 3.62 13.87 -31.40
C GLU A 37 2.51 14.57 -30.60
N LEU A 38 2.65 14.64 -29.27
CA LEU A 38 1.72 15.33 -28.38
C LEU A 38 1.93 16.86 -28.33
N ASP A 39 2.85 17.40 -29.12
CA ASP A 39 3.25 18.81 -29.15
C ASP A 39 3.70 19.39 -27.78
N LEU A 40 4.23 18.52 -26.91
CA LEU A 40 4.73 18.89 -25.58
C LEU A 40 6.15 19.46 -25.67
N TYR A 41 7.00 18.90 -26.53
CA TYR A 41 8.39 19.30 -26.70
C TYR A 41 8.98 18.87 -28.06
N HIS A 42 9.70 19.78 -28.74
CA HIS A 42 10.34 19.56 -30.05
C HIS A 42 11.86 19.79 -30.05
N GLY A 43 12.48 19.87 -28.86
CA GLY A 43 13.91 20.10 -28.74
C GLY A 43 14.77 18.81 -28.85
N PRO A 44 16.06 18.90 -28.52
CA PRO A 44 16.95 17.74 -28.50
C PRO A 44 16.47 16.64 -27.56
N ALA A 45 16.80 15.38 -27.85
CA ALA A 45 16.38 14.24 -27.04
C ALA A 45 16.70 14.44 -25.54
N LEU A 46 15.69 14.24 -24.70
CA LEU A 46 15.76 14.40 -23.26
C LEU A 46 16.33 13.15 -22.59
N THR A 47 17.00 13.37 -21.46
CA THR A 47 17.40 12.30 -20.55
C THR A 47 16.25 11.88 -19.65
N LEU A 48 16.22 10.59 -19.31
CA LEU A 48 15.23 10.00 -18.40
C LEU A 48 15.87 9.75 -17.03
N ASP A 49 15.44 10.48 -16.01
CA ASP A 49 15.93 10.36 -14.65
C ASP A 49 15.12 9.33 -13.86
N THR A 50 15.75 8.38 -13.19
CA THR A 50 15.02 7.41 -12.36
C THR A 50 14.29 8.11 -11.21
N VAL A 51 12.98 7.86 -11.05
CA VAL A 51 12.16 8.43 -9.96
C VAL A 51 12.22 7.56 -8.71
N SER A 52 11.94 6.26 -8.88
CA SER A 52 12.00 5.28 -7.81
C SER A 52 11.99 3.86 -8.40
N GLY A 53 12.76 2.96 -7.80
CA GLY A 53 12.66 1.53 -8.04
C GLY A 53 12.12 0.87 -6.78
N ASP A 54 10.80 0.82 -6.61
CA ASP A 54 10.18 -0.02 -5.58
C ASP A 54 9.69 -1.34 -6.20
N ALA A 55 9.37 -2.27 -5.31
CA ALA A 55 9.22 -3.72 -5.37
C ALA A 55 8.67 -4.43 -6.62
N SER A 56 8.11 -3.73 -7.61
CA SER A 56 7.53 -4.27 -8.84
C SER A 56 8.56 -4.42 -9.97
N PHE A 57 8.15 -5.01 -11.10
CA PHE A 57 8.98 -5.03 -12.31
C PHE A 57 8.84 -3.74 -13.13
N ARG A 58 7.87 -2.90 -12.77
CA ARG A 58 7.61 -1.59 -13.37
C ARG A 58 8.62 -0.55 -12.89
N ARG A 59 9.17 0.21 -13.84
CA ARG A 59 10.17 1.27 -13.60
C ARG A 59 9.64 2.61 -14.06
N TYR A 60 9.92 3.64 -13.28
CA TYR A 60 9.44 5.00 -13.52
C TYR A 60 10.62 5.95 -13.73
N PHE A 61 10.56 6.71 -14.82
CA PHE A 61 11.57 7.67 -15.18
C PHE A 61 10.93 9.02 -15.50
N ARG A 62 11.49 10.10 -14.97
CA ARG A 62 11.02 11.44 -15.23
C ARG A 62 11.78 12.06 -16.39
N CYS A 63 11.05 12.72 -17.28
CA CYS A 63 11.60 13.66 -18.24
C CYS A 63 11.14 15.08 -17.91
N ARG A 64 12.07 16.02 -17.89
CA ARG A 64 11.80 17.45 -17.71
C ARG A 64 12.13 18.19 -19.00
N PHE A 65 11.28 19.14 -19.37
CA PHE A 65 11.45 19.88 -20.63
C PHE A 65 10.99 21.33 -20.52
N ALA A 66 11.54 22.18 -21.39
CA ALA A 66 11.03 23.52 -21.62
C ALA A 66 9.86 23.44 -22.62
N GLY A 67 8.64 23.28 -22.11
CA GLY A 67 7.43 23.22 -22.92
C GLY A 67 6.99 24.60 -23.43
N ARG A 68 6.01 24.61 -24.34
CA ARG A 68 5.48 25.85 -24.94
C ARG A 68 4.91 26.84 -23.92
N ARG A 69 4.38 26.34 -22.79
CA ARG A 69 3.75 27.13 -21.73
C ARG A 69 4.66 27.34 -20.51
N GLY A 70 5.96 27.03 -20.64
CA GLY A 70 6.92 27.03 -19.55
C GLY A 70 7.46 25.62 -19.24
N PRO A 71 8.18 25.45 -18.12
CA PRO A 71 8.69 24.15 -17.71
C PRO A 71 7.59 23.09 -17.61
N GLY A 72 7.84 21.92 -18.19
CA GLY A 72 6.96 20.76 -18.17
C GLY A 72 7.70 19.51 -17.70
N SER A 73 6.93 18.51 -17.24
CA SER A 73 7.45 17.23 -16.78
C SER A 73 6.46 16.10 -17.08
N CYS A 74 6.98 14.93 -17.41
CA CYS A 74 6.20 13.70 -17.58
C CYS A 74 6.95 12.50 -17.00
N ILE A 75 6.22 11.41 -16.75
CA ILE A 75 6.78 10.14 -16.28
C ILE A 75 6.69 9.11 -17.41
N GLY A 76 7.85 8.69 -17.92
CA GLY A 76 7.99 7.50 -18.74
C GLY A 76 7.98 6.25 -17.87
N VAL A 77 7.17 5.26 -18.25
CA VAL A 77 7.02 4.01 -17.52
C VAL A 77 7.46 2.86 -18.40
N ASP A 78 8.33 2.02 -17.86
CA ASP A 78 8.66 0.71 -18.43
C ASP A 78 8.00 -0.39 -17.58
N ALA A 79 6.98 -1.04 -18.12
CA ALA A 79 6.21 -2.10 -17.49
C ALA A 79 6.18 -3.34 -18.42
N PRO A 80 7.16 -4.25 -18.32
CA PRO A 80 7.28 -5.39 -19.22
C PRO A 80 5.97 -6.23 -19.28
N PRO A 81 5.36 -6.45 -20.48
CA PRO A 81 4.05 -7.10 -20.59
C PRO A 81 4.01 -8.56 -20.09
N ASP A 82 5.16 -9.24 -20.04
CA ASP A 82 5.29 -10.60 -19.49
C ASP A 82 5.29 -10.62 -17.95
N LYS A 83 5.40 -9.46 -17.30
CA LYS A 83 5.47 -9.29 -15.84
C LYS A 83 4.31 -8.48 -15.28
N GLU A 84 3.78 -7.54 -16.04
CA GLU A 84 2.85 -6.50 -15.58
C GLU A 84 1.55 -6.50 -16.39
N ASN A 85 0.43 -6.26 -15.72
CA ASN A 85 -0.87 -6.16 -16.38
C ASN A 85 -1.22 -4.70 -16.75
N ASN A 86 -0.56 -4.20 -17.79
CA ASN A 86 -0.72 -2.81 -18.26
C ASN A 86 -2.16 -2.45 -18.68
N PRO A 87 -2.94 -3.35 -19.34
CA PRO A 87 -4.34 -3.07 -19.63
C PRO A 87 -5.19 -2.77 -18.38
N VAL A 88 -4.94 -3.48 -17.27
CA VAL A 88 -5.65 -3.22 -16.00
C VAL A 88 -5.29 -1.86 -15.43
N PHE A 89 -4.01 -1.46 -15.46
CA PHE A 89 -3.58 -0.13 -15.02
C PHE A 89 -4.34 0.98 -15.76
N ILE A 90 -4.30 0.97 -17.11
CA ILE A 90 -4.96 2.00 -17.94
C ILE A 90 -6.48 2.00 -17.73
N ARG A 91 -7.08 0.83 -17.54
CA ARG A 91 -8.52 0.73 -17.28
C ARG A 91 -8.90 1.38 -15.95
N VAL A 92 -8.22 0.99 -14.86
CA VAL A 92 -8.52 1.54 -13.53
C VAL A 92 -8.27 3.04 -13.52
N ASP A 93 -7.16 3.49 -14.12
CA ASP A 93 -6.84 4.91 -14.30
C ASP A 93 -7.99 5.69 -14.94
N ARG A 94 -8.50 5.23 -16.09
CA ARG A 94 -9.59 5.90 -16.81
C ARG A 94 -10.87 5.99 -15.99
N VAL A 95 -11.25 4.92 -15.29
CA VAL A 95 -12.48 4.89 -14.48
C VAL A 95 -12.33 5.80 -13.24
N PHE A 96 -11.17 5.81 -12.60
CA PHE A 96 -10.85 6.71 -11.50
C PHE A 96 -10.80 8.18 -11.95
N ALA A 97 -10.15 8.48 -13.06
CA ALA A 97 -10.11 9.81 -13.64
C ALA A 97 -11.52 10.32 -13.99
N ALA A 98 -12.38 9.46 -14.57
CA ALA A 98 -13.77 9.80 -14.87
C ALA A 98 -14.61 10.09 -13.61
N ALA A 99 -14.25 9.49 -12.47
CA ALA A 99 -14.84 9.77 -11.16
C ALA A 99 -14.22 11.01 -10.46
N GLY A 100 -13.24 11.68 -11.08
CA GLY A 100 -12.56 12.85 -10.52
C GLY A 100 -11.50 12.51 -9.48
N VAL A 101 -11.06 11.26 -9.40
CA VAL A 101 -9.88 10.88 -8.60
C VAL A 101 -8.64 11.47 -9.26
N PRO A 102 -7.78 12.22 -8.55
CA PRO A 102 -6.59 12.82 -9.15
C PRO A 102 -5.48 11.78 -9.37
N VAL A 103 -5.59 11.01 -10.44
CA VAL A 103 -4.60 10.02 -10.89
C VAL A 103 -3.68 10.60 -11.98
N PRO A 104 -2.48 10.04 -12.25
CA PRO A 104 -1.63 10.48 -13.34
C PRO A 104 -2.33 10.23 -14.69
N ALA A 105 -2.56 11.29 -15.47
CA ALA A 105 -3.17 11.15 -16.78
C ALA A 105 -2.28 10.29 -17.71
N VAL A 106 -2.84 9.24 -18.28
CA VAL A 106 -2.17 8.45 -19.34
C VAL A 106 -2.18 9.26 -20.64
N LEU A 107 -1.03 9.83 -20.99
CA LEU A 107 -0.84 10.66 -22.18
C LEU A 107 -0.64 9.82 -23.44
N ALA A 108 0.12 8.73 -23.34
CA ALA A 108 0.35 7.77 -24.40
C ALA A 108 0.66 6.38 -23.81
N ALA A 109 0.39 5.33 -24.57
CA ALA A 109 0.73 3.96 -24.19
C ALA A 109 1.02 3.08 -25.41
N ASP A 110 2.04 2.23 -25.28
CA ASP A 110 2.37 1.13 -26.18
C ASP A 110 2.34 -0.16 -25.36
N LEU A 111 1.23 -0.89 -25.45
CA LEU A 111 1.00 -2.10 -24.67
C LEU A 111 1.82 -3.29 -25.14
N GLU A 112 2.26 -3.30 -26.41
CA GLU A 112 3.08 -4.39 -26.96
C GLU A 112 4.50 -4.32 -26.41
N GLN A 113 5.06 -3.12 -26.29
CA GLN A 113 6.37 -2.90 -25.68
C GLN A 113 6.30 -2.76 -24.16
N GLY A 114 5.12 -2.43 -23.63
CA GLY A 114 4.90 -2.16 -22.21
C GLY A 114 5.37 -0.78 -21.77
N PHE A 115 5.27 0.21 -22.65
CA PHE A 115 5.64 1.59 -22.36
C PHE A 115 4.40 2.46 -22.13
N MET A 116 4.50 3.38 -21.17
CA MET A 116 3.48 4.41 -20.95
C MET A 116 4.14 5.76 -20.70
N LEU A 117 3.42 6.82 -21.05
CA LEU A 117 3.78 8.19 -20.73
C LEU A 117 2.66 8.79 -19.88
N LEU A 118 2.98 9.20 -18.67
CA LEU A 118 2.03 9.72 -17.69
C LEU A 118 2.31 11.19 -17.38
N SER A 119 1.29 11.94 -16.96
CA SER A 119 1.51 13.24 -16.32
C SER A 119 2.31 13.08 -15.03
N ASP A 120 3.15 14.05 -14.71
CA ASP A 120 3.93 14.05 -13.47
C ASP A 120 3.15 14.69 -12.32
N LEU A 121 2.96 13.94 -11.23
CA LEU A 121 2.28 14.41 -10.01
C LEU A 121 3.25 15.09 -9.01
N GLY A 122 4.54 15.20 -9.35
CA GLY A 122 5.55 15.85 -8.51
C GLY A 122 6.37 14.87 -7.68
N ASP A 123 6.96 15.35 -6.58
CA ASP A 123 7.89 14.56 -5.73
C ASP A 123 7.41 14.39 -4.29
N THR A 124 6.42 15.17 -3.89
CA THR A 124 6.04 15.29 -2.48
C THR A 124 5.05 14.20 -2.12
N LEU A 125 5.53 13.16 -1.45
CA LEU A 125 4.64 12.15 -0.87
C LEU A 125 3.95 12.71 0.37
N LEU A 126 2.69 12.34 0.60
CA LEU A 126 1.96 12.73 1.80
C LEU A 126 2.74 12.34 3.07
N LYS A 127 3.39 11.17 3.07
CA LYS A 127 4.26 10.71 4.17
C LYS A 127 5.32 11.73 4.61
N GLN A 128 5.81 12.57 3.69
CA GLN A 128 6.87 13.54 3.97
C GLN A 128 6.36 14.79 4.69
N VAL A 129 5.09 15.16 4.48
CA VAL A 129 4.50 16.40 4.99
C VAL A 129 3.46 16.18 6.08
N LEU A 130 2.90 14.97 6.18
CA LEU A 130 1.89 14.61 7.16
C LEU A 130 2.51 14.60 8.57
N ASN A 131 1.93 15.40 9.47
CA ASN A 131 2.34 15.51 10.87
C ASN A 131 1.17 16.02 11.72
N GLY A 132 1.38 16.21 13.03
CA GLY A 132 0.34 16.66 13.96
C GLY A 132 -0.42 17.92 13.53
N HIS A 133 0.26 18.87 12.86
CA HIS A 133 -0.30 20.14 12.42
C HIS A 133 -1.00 20.07 11.05
N THR A 134 -0.52 19.22 10.14
CA THR A 134 -1.07 19.08 8.78
C THR A 134 -2.12 17.98 8.67
N ALA A 135 -2.26 17.12 9.68
CA ALA A 135 -3.11 15.94 9.61
C ALA A 135 -4.59 16.24 9.38
N GLU A 136 -5.20 17.21 10.05
CA GLU A 136 -6.63 17.50 9.83
C GLU A 136 -6.90 17.87 8.37
N HIS A 137 -6.04 18.69 7.78
CA HIS A 137 -6.16 19.13 6.40
C HIS A 137 -6.03 17.97 5.41
N TYR A 138 -4.94 17.20 5.49
CA TYR A 138 -4.71 16.14 4.51
C TYR A 138 -5.57 14.89 4.73
N ILE A 139 -5.99 14.57 5.97
CA ILE A 139 -6.93 13.47 6.21
C ILE A 139 -8.31 13.81 5.64
N ASP A 140 -8.79 15.04 5.80
CA ASP A 140 -10.05 15.47 5.18
C ASP A 140 -9.99 15.36 3.65
N GLN A 141 -8.90 15.86 3.04
CA GLN A 141 -8.67 15.72 1.61
C GLN A 141 -8.62 14.25 1.15
N ALA A 142 -7.93 13.39 1.90
CA ALA A 142 -7.85 11.97 1.58
C ALA A 142 -9.23 11.32 1.63
N PHE A 143 -10.08 11.70 2.58
CA PHE A 143 -11.47 11.22 2.63
C PHE A 143 -12.31 11.68 1.45
N GLN A 144 -12.12 12.92 0.98
CA GLN A 144 -12.78 13.40 -0.24
C GLN A 144 -12.35 12.59 -1.47
N VAL A 145 -11.06 12.25 -1.58
CA VAL A 145 -10.54 11.39 -2.65
C VAL A 145 -11.10 9.96 -2.54
N LEU A 146 -11.20 9.39 -1.34
CA LEU A 146 -11.83 8.08 -1.12
C LEU A 146 -13.29 8.06 -1.57
N GLN A 147 -14.06 9.11 -1.31
CA GLN A 147 -15.43 9.20 -1.79
C GLN A 147 -15.51 9.13 -3.32
N ARG A 148 -14.57 9.76 -4.03
CA ARG A 148 -14.49 9.68 -5.50
C ARG A 148 -14.11 8.28 -5.98
N ILE A 149 -13.18 7.61 -5.29
CA ILE A 149 -12.84 6.21 -5.56
C ILE A 149 -14.07 5.32 -5.38
N MET A 150 -14.79 5.45 -4.27
CA MET A 150 -15.99 4.67 -3.98
C MET A 150 -17.13 4.92 -4.97
N ALA A 151 -17.21 6.12 -5.55
CA ALA A 151 -18.19 6.49 -6.57
C ALA A 151 -17.81 6.06 -8.00
N ALA A 152 -16.60 5.51 -8.20
CA ALA A 152 -16.12 5.14 -9.53
C ALA A 152 -16.92 3.98 -10.13
N ASP A 153 -17.36 4.15 -11.38
CA ASP A 153 -18.31 3.22 -12.02
C ASP A 153 -17.60 2.09 -12.78
N PHE A 154 -17.47 0.94 -12.12
CA PHE A 154 -16.94 -0.29 -12.70
C PHE A 154 -18.02 -1.25 -13.23
N ARG A 155 -19.27 -0.81 -13.46
CA ARG A 155 -20.34 -1.74 -13.91
C ARG A 155 -20.07 -2.37 -15.26
N ALA A 156 -19.44 -1.63 -16.18
CA ALA A 156 -19.13 -2.12 -17.53
C ALA A 156 -17.95 -3.11 -17.56
N ASP A 157 -17.00 -2.96 -16.64
CA ASP A 157 -15.85 -3.85 -16.48
C ASP A 157 -15.51 -3.96 -14.97
N PRO A 158 -16.12 -4.94 -14.27
CA PRO A 158 -16.04 -5.06 -12.83
C PRO A 158 -14.62 -5.26 -12.29
N LEU A 159 -14.33 -4.62 -11.16
CA LEU A 159 -13.14 -4.93 -10.37
C LEU A 159 -13.19 -6.38 -9.85
N PRO A 160 -12.02 -7.05 -9.70
CA PRO A 160 -11.98 -8.34 -9.03
C PRO A 160 -12.58 -8.24 -7.62
N PRO A 161 -13.33 -9.26 -7.17
CA PRO A 161 -13.88 -9.25 -5.83
C PRO A 161 -12.77 -9.45 -4.80
N TYR A 162 -12.84 -8.73 -3.69
CA TYR A 162 -12.05 -9.02 -2.50
C TYR A 162 -12.73 -10.13 -1.69
N ASP A 163 -12.73 -11.32 -2.28
CA ASP A 163 -13.52 -12.46 -1.83
C ASP A 163 -12.90 -13.24 -0.66
N SER A 164 -13.65 -14.24 -0.20
CA SER A 164 -13.24 -15.23 0.81
C SER A 164 -11.86 -15.80 0.54
N ALA A 165 -11.60 -16.26 -0.69
CA ALA A 165 -10.35 -16.91 -1.05
C ALA A 165 -9.16 -15.94 -0.96
N LEU A 166 -9.34 -14.70 -1.42
CA LEU A 166 -8.32 -13.67 -1.34
C LEU A 166 -8.05 -13.26 0.11
N LEU A 167 -9.09 -13.00 0.91
CA LEU A 167 -8.98 -12.62 2.32
C LEU A 167 -8.26 -13.71 3.13
N GLN A 168 -8.64 -14.98 2.97
CA GLN A 168 -8.02 -16.11 3.64
C GLN A 168 -6.55 -16.27 3.22
N ARG A 169 -6.27 -16.27 1.91
CA ARG A 169 -4.90 -16.38 1.40
C ARG A 169 -3.98 -15.29 1.95
N GLU A 170 -4.50 -14.08 2.13
CA GLU A 170 -3.74 -12.96 2.69
C GLU A 170 -3.50 -13.11 4.19
N MET A 171 -4.49 -13.58 4.97
CA MET A 171 -4.30 -13.85 6.41
C MET A 171 -3.36 -15.04 6.67
N GLU A 172 -3.36 -16.06 5.80
CA GLU A 172 -2.43 -17.19 5.89
C GLU A 172 -0.95 -16.76 5.79
N LEU A 173 -0.66 -15.58 5.22
CA LEU A 173 0.70 -15.03 5.24
C LEU A 173 1.19 -14.81 6.68
N PHE A 174 0.31 -14.48 7.62
CA PHE A 174 0.66 -14.39 9.03
C PHE A 174 1.10 -15.75 9.58
N ARG A 175 0.33 -16.81 9.31
CA ARG A 175 0.65 -18.16 9.78
C ARG A 175 1.97 -18.65 9.18
N ASP A 176 2.11 -18.59 7.86
CA ASP A 176 3.23 -19.21 7.15
C ASP A 176 4.52 -18.38 7.21
N TRP A 177 4.42 -17.07 6.98
CA TRP A 177 5.61 -16.21 6.89
C TRP A 177 5.96 -15.58 8.21
N PHE A 178 4.98 -15.04 8.94
CA PHE A 178 5.26 -14.35 10.19
C PHE A 178 5.53 -15.34 11.33
N CYS A 179 4.61 -16.26 11.64
CA CYS A 179 4.79 -17.20 12.75
C CYS A 179 5.86 -18.26 12.43
N ARG A 180 5.72 -19.00 11.33
CA ARG A 180 6.59 -20.14 11.05
C ARG A 180 7.95 -19.73 10.50
N ARG A 181 8.00 -18.88 9.46
CA ARG A 181 9.27 -18.56 8.78
C ARG A 181 10.13 -17.52 9.51
N PHE A 182 9.50 -16.47 10.04
CA PHE A 182 10.20 -15.37 10.72
C PHE A 182 10.44 -15.67 12.20
N LEU A 183 9.37 -15.93 12.96
CA LEU A 183 9.48 -16.19 14.40
C LEU A 183 9.95 -17.62 14.73
N GLN A 184 10.06 -18.51 13.73
CA GLN A 184 10.49 -19.90 13.89
C GLN A 184 9.63 -20.67 14.91
N LEU A 185 8.33 -20.37 14.95
CA LEU A 185 7.39 -21.05 15.83
C LEU A 185 6.84 -22.31 15.15
N GLU A 186 6.93 -23.42 15.87
CA GLU A 186 6.13 -24.60 15.60
C GLU A 186 4.75 -24.40 16.25
N LEU A 187 3.71 -24.40 15.42
CA LEU A 187 2.33 -24.21 15.85
C LEU A 187 1.70 -25.57 16.18
N THR A 188 1.04 -25.64 17.32
CA THR A 188 0.24 -26.80 17.73
C THR A 188 -1.09 -26.86 16.97
N GLU A 189 -1.73 -28.02 16.95
CA GLU A 189 -3.06 -28.18 16.33
C GLU A 189 -4.10 -27.21 16.89
N ALA A 190 -4.05 -26.94 18.21
CA ALA A 190 -4.93 -25.97 18.85
C ALA A 190 -4.67 -24.52 18.37
N GLU A 191 -3.40 -24.15 18.13
CA GLU A 191 -3.05 -22.84 17.60
C GLU A 191 -3.46 -22.70 16.11
N HIS A 192 -3.36 -23.78 15.33
CA HIS A 192 -3.90 -23.82 13.96
C HIS A 192 -5.43 -23.64 13.91
N ALA A 193 -6.15 -24.34 14.79
CA ALA A 193 -7.60 -24.20 14.91
C ALA A 193 -7.99 -22.77 15.33
N LEU A 194 -7.34 -22.22 16.36
CA LEU A 194 -7.57 -20.85 16.82
C LEU A 194 -7.38 -19.81 15.70
N LEU A 195 -6.28 -19.89 14.94
CA LEU A 195 -6.05 -19.00 13.80
C LEU A 195 -7.14 -19.12 12.74
N SER A 196 -7.58 -20.35 12.44
CA SER A 196 -8.64 -20.59 11.45
C SER A 196 -9.97 -19.99 11.87
N GLU A 197 -10.34 -20.10 13.15
CA GLU A 197 -11.56 -19.47 13.70
C GLU A 197 -11.50 -17.94 13.65
N VAL A 198 -10.35 -17.35 14.00
CA VAL A 198 -10.15 -15.90 13.93
C VAL A 198 -10.24 -15.43 12.48
N PHE A 199 -9.56 -16.10 11.55
CA PHE A 199 -9.57 -15.73 10.13
C PHE A 199 -10.99 -15.81 9.56
N LEU A 200 -11.72 -16.88 9.85
CA LEU A 200 -13.11 -17.02 9.43
C LEU A 200 -14.00 -15.88 9.96
N PHE A 201 -13.85 -15.49 11.23
CA PHE A 201 -14.59 -14.37 11.79
C PHE A 201 -14.27 -13.06 11.05
N LEU A 202 -12.99 -12.73 10.88
CA LEU A 202 -12.56 -11.49 10.24
C LEU A 202 -12.99 -11.41 8.77
N GLU A 203 -12.90 -12.52 8.04
CA GLU A 203 -13.40 -12.65 6.68
C GLU A 203 -14.90 -12.37 6.61
N GLN A 204 -15.70 -13.02 7.47
CA GLN A 204 -17.15 -12.80 7.51
C GLN A 204 -17.50 -11.36 7.82
N ARG A 205 -16.77 -10.71 8.73
CA ARG A 205 -16.96 -9.28 9.02
C ARG A 205 -16.67 -8.42 7.80
N ALA A 206 -15.58 -8.67 7.07
CA ALA A 206 -15.24 -7.94 5.86
C ALA A 206 -16.31 -8.09 4.76
N LEU A 207 -16.79 -9.32 4.52
CA LEU A 207 -17.79 -9.61 3.49
C LEU A 207 -19.20 -9.08 3.82
N GLN A 208 -19.51 -8.82 5.10
CA GLN A 208 -20.78 -8.25 5.54
C GLN A 208 -20.87 -6.73 5.37
N GLN A 209 -19.74 -6.05 5.15
CA GLN A 209 -19.73 -4.62 4.92
C GLN A 209 -20.30 -4.28 3.53
N ALA A 210 -20.64 -3.00 3.33
CA ALA A 210 -20.86 -2.46 1.99
C ALA A 210 -19.59 -2.70 1.15
N GLN A 211 -19.78 -3.23 -0.06
CA GLN A 211 -18.69 -3.49 -1.00
C GLN A 211 -18.59 -2.34 -2.00
N VAL A 212 -17.44 -1.69 -2.04
CA VAL A 212 -17.15 -0.49 -2.85
C VAL A 212 -15.83 -0.69 -3.60
N PRO A 213 -15.54 0.10 -4.66
CA PRO A 213 -14.19 0.17 -5.19
C PRO A 213 -13.19 0.54 -4.08
N VAL A 214 -12.17 -0.28 -3.93
CA VAL A 214 -11.09 -0.17 -2.94
C VAL A 214 -9.77 -0.08 -3.68
N HIS A 215 -9.00 0.96 -3.43
CA HIS A 215 -7.65 1.16 -3.95
C HIS A 215 -6.68 0.10 -3.43
N ARG A 216 -6.89 -0.38 -2.20
CA ARG A 216 -6.16 -1.47 -1.52
C ARG A 216 -4.82 -1.03 -0.94
N ASP A 217 -4.05 -0.21 -1.64
CA ASP A 217 -2.81 0.37 -1.10
C ASP A 217 -2.91 1.88 -0.77
N TYR A 218 -4.07 2.30 -0.26
CA TYR A 218 -4.37 3.71 0.07
C TYR A 218 -3.69 4.15 1.38
N HIS A 219 -2.39 4.38 1.33
CA HIS A 219 -1.57 4.80 2.47
C HIS A 219 -0.66 5.97 2.12
N THR A 220 0.00 6.56 3.12
CA THR A 220 0.72 7.84 3.01
C THR A 220 1.85 7.88 1.96
N ARG A 221 2.37 6.72 1.52
CA ARG A 221 3.36 6.63 0.43
C ARG A 221 2.78 6.64 -0.98
N ASN A 222 1.49 6.35 -1.13
CA ASN A 222 0.81 6.25 -2.42
C ASN A 222 -0.12 7.46 -2.67
N LEU A 223 0.00 8.48 -1.81
CA LEU A 223 -0.64 9.77 -1.95
C LEU A 223 0.42 10.84 -2.17
N MET A 224 0.20 11.70 -3.16
CA MET A 224 1.12 12.76 -3.56
C MET A 224 0.47 14.11 -3.31
N VAL A 225 1.21 15.06 -2.74
CA VAL A 225 0.76 16.44 -2.59
C VAL A 225 1.08 17.18 -3.88
N LEU A 226 0.02 17.65 -4.53
CA LEU A 226 0.08 18.36 -5.80
C LEU A 226 0.42 19.83 -5.58
N ALA A 227 0.76 20.53 -6.66
CA ALA A 227 1.19 21.93 -6.61
C ALA A 227 0.11 22.89 -6.08
N ASP A 228 -1.17 22.52 -6.18
CA ASP A 228 -2.31 23.25 -5.64
C ASP A 228 -2.70 22.79 -4.21
N ASP A 229 -1.81 22.06 -3.55
CA ASP A 229 -1.98 21.45 -2.22
C ASP A 229 -3.05 20.35 -2.17
N SER A 230 -3.57 19.91 -3.33
CA SER A 230 -4.49 18.77 -3.39
C SER A 230 -3.79 17.41 -3.35
N LEU A 231 -4.53 16.31 -3.16
CA LEU A 231 -3.96 14.96 -3.14
C LEU A 231 -4.15 14.20 -4.46
N GLY A 232 -3.03 13.76 -5.03
CA GLY A 232 -2.95 12.78 -6.10
C GLY A 232 -2.79 11.35 -5.59
N VAL A 233 -3.22 10.37 -6.39
CA VAL A 233 -3.22 8.94 -6.04
C VAL A 233 -2.41 8.15 -7.06
N ILE A 234 -1.53 7.28 -6.59
CA ILE A 234 -0.73 6.37 -7.42
C ILE A 234 -0.88 4.92 -6.92
N ASP A 235 -0.42 3.96 -7.73
CA ASP A 235 -0.35 2.53 -7.34
C ASP A 235 -1.72 1.86 -7.13
N PHE A 236 -2.66 2.14 -8.03
CA PHE A 236 -4.06 1.69 -7.96
C PHE A 236 -4.37 0.43 -8.81
N GLN A 237 -3.41 -0.16 -9.53
CA GLN A 237 -3.69 -1.28 -10.44
C GLN A 237 -4.24 -2.54 -9.75
N ASP A 238 -3.99 -2.68 -8.45
CA ASP A 238 -4.44 -3.81 -7.63
C ASP A 238 -5.81 -3.56 -6.96
N ALA A 239 -6.54 -2.55 -7.44
CA ALA A 239 -7.88 -2.21 -6.97
C ALA A 239 -8.85 -3.39 -7.07
N VAL A 240 -9.73 -3.49 -6.08
CA VAL A 240 -10.70 -4.57 -5.91
C VAL A 240 -12.06 -3.99 -5.52
N LEU A 241 -13.12 -4.77 -5.70
CA LEU A 241 -14.40 -4.49 -5.06
C LEU A 241 -14.38 -5.12 -3.67
N GLY A 242 -14.37 -4.30 -2.61
CA GLY A 242 -14.08 -4.75 -1.26
C GLY A 242 -14.75 -3.93 -0.15
N PRO A 243 -14.49 -4.28 1.12
CA PRO A 243 -15.11 -3.65 2.30
C PRO A 243 -14.83 -2.16 2.39
N VAL A 244 -15.88 -1.38 2.62
CA VAL A 244 -15.86 0.10 2.70
C VAL A 244 -14.87 0.66 3.72
N THR A 245 -14.49 -0.09 4.77
CA THR A 245 -13.53 0.38 5.76
C THR A 245 -12.06 0.18 5.37
N TYR A 246 -11.76 -0.52 4.28
CA TYR A 246 -10.38 -0.98 3.99
C TYR A 246 -9.38 0.17 3.77
N ASP A 247 -9.70 1.11 2.88
CA ASP A 247 -8.76 2.16 2.52
C ASP A 247 -8.62 3.22 3.61
N VAL A 248 -9.71 3.60 4.29
CA VAL A 248 -9.66 4.52 5.45
C VAL A 248 -8.80 3.92 6.57
N LEU A 249 -8.91 2.62 6.81
CA LEU A 249 -8.04 1.90 7.73
C LEU A 249 -6.58 1.94 7.27
N SER A 250 -6.30 1.66 5.99
CA SER A 250 -4.95 1.64 5.44
C SER A 250 -4.23 2.98 5.62
N LEU A 251 -4.97 4.08 5.51
CA LEU A 251 -4.48 5.44 5.77
C LEU A 251 -4.21 5.70 7.27
N LEU A 252 -5.20 5.40 8.12
CA LEU A 252 -5.16 5.77 9.55
C LEU A 252 -4.32 4.82 10.41
N ARG A 253 -4.08 3.59 9.93
CA ARG A 253 -3.28 2.55 10.59
C ARG A 253 -2.04 2.15 9.78
N ASP A 254 -1.42 3.09 9.06
CA ASP A 254 -0.18 2.83 8.33
C ASP A 254 0.95 2.39 9.30
N GLU A 255 1.49 1.19 9.12
CA GLU A 255 2.52 0.61 10.00
C GLU A 255 3.89 1.26 9.84
N THR A 256 4.04 2.07 8.80
CA THR A 256 5.29 2.75 8.47
C THR A 256 5.28 4.22 8.85
N PHE A 257 4.19 4.64 9.50
CA PHE A 257 3.97 5.99 10.00
C PHE A 257 3.74 5.93 11.53
N PRO A 258 4.16 6.94 12.31
CA PRO A 258 3.86 7.00 13.73
C PRO A 258 2.36 6.87 14.01
N ALA A 259 1.96 6.01 14.95
CA ALA A 259 0.53 5.87 15.22
C ALA A 259 -0.07 7.15 15.81
N TRP A 260 -1.28 7.43 15.37
CA TRP A 260 -2.12 8.50 15.88
C TRP A 260 -2.69 8.19 17.26
N ASP A 261 -3.07 9.26 17.96
CA ASP A 261 -3.87 9.15 19.17
C ASP A 261 -5.19 8.40 18.89
N PRO A 262 -5.55 7.37 19.69
CA PRO A 262 -6.74 6.57 19.45
C PRO A 262 -8.06 7.36 19.44
N LEU A 263 -8.19 8.43 20.24
CA LEU A 263 -9.41 9.24 20.27
C LEU A 263 -9.51 10.08 18.99
N ARG A 264 -8.38 10.59 18.49
CA ARG A 264 -8.32 11.30 17.21
C ARG A 264 -8.72 10.38 16.04
N VAL A 265 -8.19 9.16 16.01
CA VAL A 265 -8.58 8.15 15.00
C VAL A 265 -10.07 7.87 15.07
N ARG A 266 -10.63 7.69 16.27
CA ARG A 266 -12.07 7.46 16.45
C ARG A 266 -12.89 8.62 15.88
N GLY A 267 -12.52 9.86 16.20
CA GLY A 267 -13.19 11.05 15.67
C GLY A 267 -13.17 11.14 14.14
N TRP A 268 -12.04 10.85 13.50
CA TRP A 268 -11.96 10.80 12.04
C TRP A 268 -12.83 9.69 11.43
N VAL A 269 -12.82 8.50 12.03
CA VAL A 269 -13.62 7.36 11.57
C VAL A 269 -15.12 7.65 11.70
N ASP A 270 -15.56 8.24 12.81
CA ASP A 270 -16.96 8.63 13.01
C ASP A 270 -17.39 9.73 12.01
N GLY A 271 -16.51 10.71 11.76
CA GLY A 271 -16.75 11.76 10.76
C GLY A 271 -16.86 11.21 9.33
N PHE A 272 -16.03 10.24 8.98
CA PHE A 272 -16.08 9.53 7.71
C PHE A 272 -17.37 8.70 7.59
N ALA A 273 -17.72 7.92 8.61
CA ALA A 273 -18.95 7.14 8.66
C ALA A 273 -20.20 8.02 8.50
N ALA A 274 -20.23 9.18 9.15
CA ALA A 274 -21.32 10.15 9.02
C ALA A 274 -21.52 10.61 7.56
N HIS A 275 -20.43 10.92 6.84
CA HIS A 275 -20.49 11.27 5.42
C HIS A 275 -20.99 10.12 4.55
N LEU A 276 -20.49 8.89 4.77
CA LEU A 276 -20.94 7.72 4.03
C LEU A 276 -22.42 7.40 4.27
N ARG A 277 -22.92 7.59 5.50
CA ARG A 277 -24.35 7.47 5.82
C ARG A 277 -25.18 8.52 5.10
N GLN A 278 -24.74 9.77 5.11
CA GLN A 278 -25.43 10.86 4.39
C GLN A 278 -25.49 10.59 2.88
N GLY A 279 -24.44 10.00 2.31
CA GLY A 279 -24.39 9.57 0.91
C GLY A 279 -25.13 8.27 0.60
N GLY A 280 -25.71 7.59 1.60
CA GLY A 280 -26.43 6.32 1.42
C GLY A 280 -25.55 5.12 1.08
N ILE A 281 -24.23 5.22 1.27
CA ILE A 281 -23.27 4.14 1.00
C ILE A 281 -23.34 3.08 2.09
N ILE A 282 -23.58 3.50 3.33
CA ILE A 282 -23.74 2.61 4.49
C ILE A 282 -25.01 2.95 5.27
N ALA A 283 -25.55 1.96 5.98
CA ALA A 283 -26.72 2.11 6.85
C ALA A 283 -26.43 1.78 8.34
N VAL A 284 -25.22 1.31 8.64
CA VAL A 284 -24.81 0.89 9.99
C VAL A 284 -24.54 2.10 10.89
N ASP A 285 -24.75 1.97 12.19
CA ASP A 285 -24.41 3.02 13.16
C ASP A 285 -22.88 3.15 13.37
N ASP A 286 -22.47 4.21 14.09
CA ASP A 286 -21.05 4.53 14.29
C ASP A 286 -20.32 3.42 15.05
N GLU A 287 -21.00 2.72 15.96
CA GLU A 287 -20.38 1.65 16.75
C GLU A 287 -20.18 0.37 15.93
N GLN A 288 -21.13 0.06 15.05
CA GLN A 288 -20.99 -1.00 14.09
C GLN A 288 -19.90 -0.68 13.06
N PHE A 289 -19.85 0.54 12.52
CA PHE A 289 -18.79 0.96 11.62
C PHE A 289 -17.41 0.88 12.28
N TRP A 290 -17.30 1.27 13.56
CA TRP A 290 -16.06 1.11 14.33
C TRP A 290 -15.65 -0.35 14.49
N ARG A 291 -16.59 -1.25 14.81
CA ARG A 291 -16.31 -2.69 14.85
C ARG A 291 -15.84 -3.20 13.49
N ASP A 292 -16.45 -2.76 12.40
CA ASP A 292 -16.08 -3.15 11.04
C ASP A 292 -14.69 -2.62 10.66
N PHE A 293 -14.36 -1.39 11.05
CA PHE A 293 -13.03 -0.79 10.91
C PHE A 293 -11.96 -1.62 11.64
N ASN A 294 -12.20 -1.99 12.91
CA ASN A 294 -11.25 -2.77 13.69
C ASN A 294 -11.12 -4.20 13.16
N ALA A 295 -12.22 -4.86 12.73
CA ALA A 295 -12.16 -6.19 12.15
C ALA A 295 -11.34 -6.19 10.85
N MET A 296 -11.54 -5.17 10.01
CA MET A 296 -10.73 -4.98 8.82
C MET A 296 -9.26 -4.69 9.16
N GLY A 297 -9.03 -3.92 10.24
CA GLY A 297 -7.71 -3.65 10.81
C GLY A 297 -6.96 -4.92 11.17
N ALA A 298 -7.57 -5.79 11.96
CA ALA A 298 -6.98 -7.07 12.31
C ALA A 298 -6.61 -7.89 11.06
N GLN A 299 -7.50 -8.02 10.08
CA GLN A 299 -7.22 -8.73 8.83
C GLN A 299 -6.03 -8.12 8.08
N ARG A 300 -6.04 -6.80 7.87
CA ARG A 300 -5.00 -6.10 7.10
C ARG A 300 -3.64 -6.23 7.78
N HIS A 301 -3.59 -6.05 9.09
CA HIS A 301 -2.31 -6.12 9.81
C HIS A 301 -1.76 -7.56 9.88
N LEU A 302 -2.62 -8.59 9.99
CA LEU A 302 -2.19 -9.98 9.83
C LEU A 302 -1.51 -10.21 8.47
N LYS A 303 -2.17 -9.77 7.39
CA LYS A 303 -1.62 -9.80 6.03
C LYS A 303 -0.28 -9.08 5.96
N VAL A 304 -0.20 -7.84 6.45
CA VAL A 304 1.01 -6.99 6.33
C VAL A 304 2.19 -7.58 7.10
N ALA A 305 1.98 -8.09 8.32
CA ALA A 305 3.03 -8.79 9.08
C ALA A 305 3.59 -9.98 8.29
N GLY A 306 2.72 -10.76 7.64
CA GLY A 306 3.12 -11.83 6.75
C GLY A 306 3.87 -11.36 5.49
N ILE A 307 3.42 -10.27 4.86
CA ILE A 307 4.08 -9.67 3.70
C ILE A 307 5.50 -9.21 4.05
N PHE A 308 5.69 -8.51 5.16
CA PHE A 308 7.01 -8.03 5.58
C PHE A 308 7.98 -9.20 5.82
N ALA A 309 7.52 -10.27 6.47
CA ALA A 309 8.31 -11.48 6.62
C ALA A 309 8.65 -12.12 5.27
N ARG A 310 7.67 -12.23 4.35
CA ARG A 310 7.89 -12.77 3.01
C ARG A 310 8.90 -11.97 2.20
N LEU A 311 8.77 -10.65 2.17
CA LEU A 311 9.69 -9.75 1.47
C LEU A 311 11.13 -9.94 1.96
N ARG A 312 11.32 -10.11 3.26
CA ARG A 312 12.65 -10.37 3.83
C ARG A 312 13.23 -11.71 3.40
N TYR A 313 12.47 -12.80 3.54
CA TYR A 313 13.01 -14.16 3.42
C TYR A 313 12.94 -14.76 2.02
N ARG A 314 11.98 -14.35 1.19
CA ARG A 314 11.85 -14.78 -0.20
C ARG A 314 12.55 -13.80 -1.15
N ASP A 315 12.33 -12.51 -0.94
CA ASP A 315 12.71 -11.46 -1.91
C ASP A 315 13.99 -10.71 -1.51
N ASN A 316 14.63 -11.09 -0.39
CA ASN A 316 15.85 -10.48 0.16
C ASN A 316 15.76 -8.96 0.42
N LYS A 317 14.54 -8.42 0.57
CA LYS A 317 14.32 -7.00 0.86
C LYS A 317 14.47 -6.75 2.37
N ALA A 318 15.62 -6.20 2.75
CA ALA A 318 15.88 -5.78 4.13
C ALA A 318 15.04 -4.54 4.51
N GLY A 319 14.87 -4.29 5.82
CA GLY A 319 14.20 -3.11 6.36
C GLY A 319 12.70 -3.28 6.67
N TYR A 320 11.97 -4.15 5.96
CA TYR A 320 10.53 -4.31 6.20
C TYR A 320 10.16 -4.92 7.56
N LEU A 321 11.04 -5.76 8.13
CA LEU A 321 10.79 -6.37 9.43
C LEU A 321 10.71 -5.33 10.57
N GLU A 322 11.32 -4.17 10.40
CA GLU A 322 11.32 -3.09 11.40
C GLU A 322 9.91 -2.51 11.64
N HIS A 323 8.99 -2.70 10.69
CA HIS A 323 7.59 -2.27 10.79
C HIS A 323 6.67 -3.34 11.41
N THR A 324 7.14 -4.57 11.57
CA THR A 324 6.33 -5.66 12.16
C THR A 324 5.89 -5.41 13.61
N PRO A 325 6.64 -4.72 14.50
CA PRO A 325 6.16 -4.39 15.84
C PRO A 325 4.92 -3.48 15.80
N GLN A 326 4.89 -2.53 14.86
CA GLN A 326 3.75 -1.63 14.70
C GLN A 326 2.52 -2.39 14.17
N SER A 327 2.71 -3.29 13.21
CA SER A 327 1.66 -4.20 12.73
C SER A 327 1.08 -5.04 13.87
N LEU A 328 1.93 -5.66 14.70
CA LEU A 328 1.49 -6.44 15.85
C LEU A 328 0.76 -5.60 16.90
N ARG A 329 1.21 -4.37 17.16
CA ARG A 329 0.53 -3.44 18.05
C ARG A 329 -0.90 -3.17 17.57
N TYR A 330 -1.08 -2.89 16.28
CA TYR A 330 -2.42 -2.68 15.74
C TYR A 330 -3.27 -3.94 15.81
N ILE A 331 -2.76 -5.13 15.45
CA ILE A 331 -3.49 -6.40 15.65
C ILE A 331 -4.01 -6.51 17.09
N MET A 332 -3.15 -6.28 18.08
CA MET A 332 -3.54 -6.36 19.49
C MET A 332 -4.60 -5.30 19.87
N MET A 333 -4.48 -4.07 19.37
CA MET A 333 -5.46 -3.00 19.60
C MET A 333 -6.82 -3.37 19.00
N GLU A 334 -6.84 -3.84 17.75
CA GLU A 334 -8.09 -4.15 17.06
C GLU A 334 -8.80 -5.36 17.66
N ILE A 335 -8.04 -6.41 18.00
CA ILE A 335 -8.60 -7.57 18.69
C ILE A 335 -9.14 -7.18 20.08
N ALA A 336 -8.44 -6.30 20.81
CA ALA A 336 -8.92 -5.81 22.09
C ALA A 336 -10.22 -5.01 21.99
N ALA A 337 -10.40 -4.22 20.92
CA ALA A 337 -11.63 -3.49 20.66
C ALA A 337 -12.81 -4.41 20.28
N LEU A 338 -12.53 -5.53 19.61
CA LEU A 338 -13.55 -6.48 19.14
C LEU A 338 -14.00 -7.48 20.21
N LYS A 339 -13.09 -7.92 21.10
CA LYS A 339 -13.32 -9.09 21.96
C LYS A 339 -14.55 -8.98 22.87
N ALA A 340 -14.96 -7.77 23.26
CA ALA A 340 -16.12 -7.56 24.12
C ALA A 340 -17.46 -7.93 23.43
N HIS A 341 -17.49 -7.89 22.10
CA HIS A 341 -18.69 -8.11 21.28
C HIS A 341 -18.48 -9.20 20.22
N GLY A 342 -17.33 -9.85 20.20
CA GLY A 342 -16.97 -10.90 19.25
C GLY A 342 -17.02 -12.30 19.86
N PRO A 343 -16.71 -13.33 19.05
CA PRO A 343 -16.63 -14.70 19.53
C PRO A 343 -15.49 -14.90 20.54
N ALA A 344 -15.62 -15.94 21.38
CA ALA A 344 -14.64 -16.26 22.42
C ALA A 344 -13.21 -16.46 21.89
N CYS A 345 -13.06 -16.89 20.62
CA CYS A 345 -11.77 -17.08 19.97
C CYS A 345 -10.94 -15.79 19.92
N LEU A 346 -11.55 -14.59 19.89
CA LEU A 346 -10.79 -13.33 19.92
C LEU A 346 -10.08 -13.10 21.25
N GLY A 347 -10.71 -13.46 22.36
CA GLY A 347 -10.08 -13.40 23.69
C GLY A 347 -8.94 -14.41 23.82
N GLN A 348 -9.13 -15.62 23.30
CA GLN A 348 -8.09 -16.64 23.24
C GLN A 348 -6.92 -16.19 22.36
N PHE A 349 -7.22 -15.55 21.22
CA PHE A 349 -6.24 -15.01 20.30
C PHE A 349 -5.41 -13.88 20.93
N GLU A 350 -6.04 -12.95 21.65
CA GLU A 350 -5.33 -11.90 22.38
C GLU A 350 -4.35 -12.48 23.40
N VAL A 351 -4.78 -13.49 24.17
CA VAL A 351 -3.92 -14.19 25.14
C VAL A 351 -2.76 -14.89 24.42
N TRP A 352 -3.05 -15.58 23.32
CA TRP A 352 -2.05 -16.25 22.50
C TRP A 352 -1.02 -15.26 21.92
N LEU A 353 -1.46 -14.12 21.39
CA LEU A 353 -0.56 -13.06 20.91
C LEU A 353 0.40 -12.60 22.01
N LYS A 354 -0.12 -12.33 23.22
CA LYS A 354 0.69 -11.84 24.36
C LYS A 354 1.66 -12.89 24.90
N GLN A 355 1.28 -14.16 24.92
CA GLN A 355 2.08 -15.24 25.53
C GLN A 355 3.04 -15.93 24.57
N ARG A 356 2.71 -15.96 23.27
CA ARG A 356 3.47 -16.70 22.25
C ARG A 356 4.15 -15.76 21.26
N ILE A 357 3.39 -14.86 20.66
CA ILE A 357 3.89 -14.02 19.56
C ILE A 357 4.76 -12.87 20.07
N VAL A 358 4.32 -12.12 21.08
CA VAL A 358 5.09 -10.99 21.61
C VAL A 358 6.47 -11.43 22.13
N PRO A 359 6.61 -12.49 22.97
CA PRO A 359 7.92 -12.93 23.43
C PRO A 359 8.83 -13.41 22.28
N ALA A 360 8.27 -14.14 21.30
CA ALA A 360 9.03 -14.60 20.15
C ALA A 360 9.52 -13.42 19.28
N LEU A 361 8.67 -12.41 19.06
CA LEU A 361 9.05 -11.21 18.33
C LEU A 361 10.12 -10.40 19.08
N LEU A 362 10.02 -10.27 20.40
CA LEU A 362 11.04 -9.59 21.21
C LEU A 362 12.39 -10.34 21.21
N ALA A 363 12.36 -11.68 21.11
CA ALA A 363 13.58 -12.47 20.94
C ALA A 363 14.21 -12.26 19.56
N ALA A 364 13.39 -12.21 18.50
CA ALA A 364 13.85 -12.01 17.13
C ALA A 364 14.26 -10.55 16.83
N LEU A 365 13.57 -9.58 17.43
CA LEU A 365 13.74 -8.13 17.26
C LEU A 365 13.65 -7.42 18.63
N PRO A 366 14.73 -7.36 19.42
CA PRO A 366 14.70 -6.73 20.75
C PRO A 366 14.22 -5.27 20.76
N ALA A 367 14.49 -4.51 19.70
CA ALA A 367 14.03 -3.12 19.54
C ALA A 367 12.50 -2.97 19.51
N ALA A 368 11.76 -4.04 19.20
CA ALA A 368 10.30 -4.05 19.19
C ALA A 368 9.68 -3.72 20.57
N ARG A 369 10.45 -3.81 21.66
CA ARG A 369 10.01 -3.45 23.02
C ARG A 369 9.48 -2.02 23.09
N LEU A 370 10.13 -1.07 22.41
CA LEU A 370 9.74 0.34 22.41
C LEU A 370 8.32 0.57 21.85
N THR A 371 7.85 -0.33 20.98
CA THR A 371 6.52 -0.24 20.36
C THR A 371 5.47 -1.04 21.12
N LEU A 372 5.84 -2.22 21.64
CA LEU A 372 4.88 -3.20 22.19
C LEU A 372 4.68 -3.08 23.71
N VAL A 373 5.65 -2.51 24.42
CA VAL A 373 5.59 -2.31 25.86
C VAL A 373 5.77 -0.81 26.09
N PRO A 374 4.69 -0.03 26.17
CA PRO A 374 4.82 1.37 26.55
C PRO A 374 5.49 1.43 27.93
N GLU A 375 6.57 2.22 28.04
CA GLU A 375 7.15 2.49 29.35
C GLU A 375 6.06 3.09 30.24
N SER A 376 5.87 2.52 31.43
CA SER A 376 5.00 3.16 32.43
C SER A 376 5.50 4.59 32.62
N PRO A 377 4.60 5.61 32.62
CA PRO A 377 5.03 6.96 32.95
C PRO A 377 5.67 6.93 34.34
N ALA A 378 6.94 7.34 34.39
CA ALA A 378 7.73 7.47 35.62
C ALA A 378 7.19 8.56 36.53
#